data_AF-A0A443JR06-F1
#
_entry.id   AF-A0A443JR06-F1
#
_cell.length_a   1.000
_cell.length_b   1.000
_cell.length_c   1.000
_cell.angle_alpha   90.00
_cell.angle_beta   90.00
_cell.angle_gamma   90.00
#
_symmetry.space_group_name_H-M   'P 1'
#
loop_
_entity.id
_entity.type
_entity.pdbx_description
1 polymer ?
#
loop_
_entity_poly.entity_id
_entity_poly.type
_entity_poly.pdbx_seq_one_letter_code
_entity_poly.pdbx_strand_id
1 'polypeptide(L)'
;MERRQFLAGLALAPVLTGRATADEALRDRPLGLILVGVSWCQFCKGAAAALQAATGPVELPLLVASQDGRPIEPIPDCVDARGHPLAKDIPQVPILLFVHIPSQQVIARIEGFRNPRAYLSRVKSTLIAIQDAGYA
;
A
#
# COMPACT_ATOMS: atom_id res chain seq x y z
N MET A 1 -21.86 -35.05 -59.50
CA MET A 1 -20.90 -33.94 -59.43
C MET A 1 -20.32 -33.92 -58.03
N GLU A 2 -19.15 -34.52 -57.88
CA GLU A 2 -18.23 -34.32 -56.77
C GLU A 2 -17.70 -32.89 -56.79
N ARG A 3 -17.66 -32.20 -55.64
CA ARG A 3 -16.73 -31.09 -55.38
C ARG A 3 -16.87 -30.57 -53.94
N ARG A 4 -15.81 -30.81 -53.14
CA ARG A 4 -15.04 -29.80 -52.37
C ARG A 4 -15.79 -29.13 -51.19
N GLN A 5 -15.25 -28.94 -50.00
CA GLN A 5 -13.86 -28.80 -49.57
C GLN A 5 -13.79 -28.81 -48.04
N PHE A 6 -12.66 -29.31 -47.55
CA PHE A 6 -12.11 -29.16 -46.22
C PHE A 6 -12.18 -27.72 -45.69
N LEU A 7 -12.25 -27.56 -44.37
CA LEU A 7 -11.18 -26.91 -43.59
C LEU A 7 -11.41 -27.12 -42.08
N ALA A 8 -10.47 -27.83 -41.47
CA ALA A 8 -10.35 -28.08 -40.05
C ALA A 8 -9.98 -26.79 -39.31
N GLY A 9 -10.80 -26.38 -38.34
CA GLY A 9 -10.50 -25.29 -37.42
C GLY A 9 -9.63 -25.79 -36.28
N LEU A 10 -8.33 -25.53 -36.36
CA LEU A 10 -7.39 -25.62 -35.24
C LEU A 10 -7.62 -24.43 -34.29
N ALA A 11 -8.42 -24.64 -33.25
CA ALA A 11 -8.55 -23.70 -32.14
C ALA A 11 -7.37 -23.89 -31.17
N LEU A 12 -6.32 -23.09 -31.33
CA LEU A 12 -5.28 -22.90 -30.34
C LEU A 12 -5.78 -21.91 -29.28
N ALA A 13 -5.86 -22.38 -28.04
CA ALA A 13 -5.84 -21.56 -26.83
C ALA A 13 -4.69 -22.09 -25.94
N PRO A 14 -4.26 -21.41 -24.88
CA PRO A 14 -4.10 -19.97 -24.63
C PRO A 14 -2.64 -19.67 -24.19
N VAL A 15 -2.15 -18.43 -24.24
CA VAL A 15 -0.96 -18.04 -23.46
C VAL A 15 -1.25 -16.78 -22.67
N LEU A 16 -1.53 -17.02 -21.39
CA LEU A 16 -1.46 -16.08 -20.28
C LEU A 16 0.02 -15.73 -20.04
N THR A 17 0.47 -14.55 -20.45
CA THR A 17 1.72 -13.96 -19.95
C THR A 17 1.54 -12.46 -19.83
N GLY A 18 1.38 -11.99 -18.59
CA GLY A 18 1.26 -10.56 -18.30
C GLY A 18 1.01 -10.29 -16.83
N ARG A 19 1.84 -10.83 -15.93
CA ARG A 19 1.81 -10.54 -14.49
C ARG A 19 3.19 -10.15 -13.97
N ALA A 20 3.88 -9.26 -14.70
CA ALA A 20 5.28 -8.90 -14.44
C ALA A 20 5.53 -7.38 -14.34
N THR A 21 4.57 -6.58 -13.90
CA THR A 21 4.77 -5.11 -13.80
C THR A 21 4.62 -4.53 -12.39
N ALA A 22 4.13 -5.30 -11.42
CA ALA A 22 4.06 -4.82 -10.03
C ALA A 22 5.35 -5.09 -9.24
N ASP A 23 5.98 -6.24 -9.45
CA ASP A 23 7.17 -6.68 -8.70
C ASP A 23 8.42 -5.86 -9.04
N GLU A 24 8.54 -5.41 -10.29
CA GLU A 24 9.71 -4.66 -10.76
C GLU A 24 9.69 -3.19 -10.32
N ALA A 25 8.50 -2.56 -10.25
CA ALA A 25 8.33 -1.21 -9.73
C ALA A 25 8.61 -1.10 -8.21
N LEU A 26 8.42 -2.19 -7.47
CA LEU A 26 8.75 -2.27 -6.04
C LEU A 26 10.26 -2.39 -5.77
N ARG A 27 11.07 -2.82 -6.76
CA ARG A 27 12.53 -2.93 -6.61
C ARG A 27 13.23 -1.58 -6.62
N ASP A 28 12.65 -0.59 -7.28
CA ASP A 28 13.21 0.76 -7.40
C ASP A 28 12.81 1.67 -6.23
N ARG A 29 11.92 1.19 -5.35
CA ARG A 29 11.43 1.94 -4.18
C ARG A 29 11.35 1.03 -2.97
N PRO A 30 12.44 0.91 -2.19
CA PRO A 30 12.51 -0.02 -1.06
C PRO A 30 11.60 0.38 0.11
N LEU A 31 10.90 1.52 0.06
CA LEU A 31 10.05 2.02 1.14
C LEU A 31 8.56 1.95 0.82
N GLY A 32 7.79 1.49 1.80
CA GLY A 32 6.33 1.54 1.81
C GLY A 32 5.78 2.10 3.11
N LEU A 33 4.52 2.50 3.08
CA LEU A 33 3.78 3.01 4.23
C LEU A 33 2.63 2.06 4.57
N ILE A 34 2.40 1.85 5.87
CA ILE A 34 1.21 1.16 6.37
C ILE A 34 0.49 2.08 7.35
N LEU A 35 -0.72 2.53 7.01
CA LEU A 35 -1.61 3.19 7.95
C LEU A 35 -2.43 2.13 8.68
N VAL A 36 -2.24 2.00 9.99
CA VAL A 36 -3.05 1.12 10.83
C VAL A 36 -4.12 1.95 11.53
N GLY A 37 -5.38 1.51 11.42
CA GLY A 37 -6.52 2.27 11.92
C GLY A 37 -7.81 1.46 12.02
N VAL A 38 -8.91 2.17 12.26
CA VAL A 38 -10.29 1.66 12.28
C VAL A 38 -11.20 2.64 11.54
N SER A 39 -12.24 2.12 10.89
CA SER A 39 -13.11 2.89 9.99
C SER A 39 -13.91 4.01 10.68
N TRP A 40 -14.23 3.85 11.96
CA TRP A 40 -15.04 4.80 12.73
C TRP A 40 -14.21 5.93 13.36
N CYS A 41 -12.89 5.84 13.35
CA CYS A 41 -12.02 6.82 13.99
C CYS A 41 -11.79 8.05 13.08
N GLN A 42 -12.24 9.22 13.53
CA GLN A 42 -12.10 10.48 12.77
C GLN A 42 -10.63 10.85 12.52
N PHE A 43 -9.73 10.54 13.46
CA PHE A 43 -8.30 10.75 13.30
C PHE A 43 -7.69 9.82 12.25
N CYS A 44 -8.19 8.58 12.13
CA CYS A 44 -7.78 7.64 11.07
C CYS A 44 -8.19 8.15 9.70
N LYS A 45 -9.43 8.66 9.56
CA LYS A 45 -9.91 9.28 8.31
C LYS A 45 -9.08 10.51 7.93
N GLY A 46 -8.77 11.38 8.91
CA GLY A 46 -7.91 12.54 8.70
C GLY A 46 -6.50 12.18 8.24
N ALA A 47 -5.90 11.14 8.84
CA ALA A 47 -4.60 10.62 8.44
C ALA A 47 -4.64 9.99 7.03
N ALA A 48 -5.67 9.20 6.73
CA ALA A 48 -5.88 8.58 5.41
C ALA A 48 -6.01 9.63 4.30
N ALA A 49 -6.82 10.68 4.52
CA ALA A 49 -7.00 11.77 3.57
C ALA A 49 -5.69 12.54 3.33
N ALA A 50 -4.94 12.84 4.39
CA ALA A 50 -3.65 13.52 4.28
C ALA A 50 -2.63 12.66 3.50
N LEU A 51 -2.58 11.34 3.78
CA LEU A 51 -1.67 10.43 3.09
C LEU A 51 -2.05 10.24 1.63
N GLN A 52 -3.32 9.99 1.30
CA GLN A 52 -3.77 9.82 -0.08
C GLN A 52 -3.39 11.04 -0.95
N ALA A 53 -3.54 12.26 -0.41
CA ALA A 53 -3.15 13.49 -1.11
C ALA A 53 -1.62 13.62 -1.28
N ALA A 54 -0.82 13.08 -0.36
CA ALA A 54 0.63 13.23 -0.35
C ALA A 54 1.38 12.11 -1.09
N THR A 55 0.87 10.87 -1.08
CA THR A 55 1.56 9.71 -1.65
C THR A 55 1.29 9.52 -3.13
N GLY A 56 0.11 9.92 -3.63
CA GLY A 56 -0.26 9.82 -5.04
C GLY A 56 0.74 10.48 -6.00
N PRO A 57 1.12 11.76 -5.80
CA PRO A 57 2.03 12.48 -6.69
C PRO A 57 3.45 11.90 -6.75
N VAL A 58 3.88 11.19 -5.71
CA VAL A 58 5.22 10.62 -5.59
C VAL A 58 5.19 9.10 -5.62
N GLU A 59 4.07 8.48 -6.03
CA GLU A 59 3.81 7.03 -6.10
C GLU A 59 4.42 6.22 -4.94
N LEU A 60 4.33 6.73 -3.72
CA LEU A 60 4.83 6.04 -2.53
C LEU A 60 3.82 4.95 -2.14
N PRO A 61 4.22 3.66 -2.07
CA PRO A 61 3.30 2.58 -1.74
C PRO A 61 2.62 2.82 -0.39
N LEU A 62 1.29 2.82 -0.37
CA LEU A 62 0.48 3.02 0.83
C LEU A 62 -0.52 1.87 0.97
N LEU A 63 -0.41 1.15 2.08
CA LEU A 63 -1.36 0.13 2.51
C LEU A 63 -2.17 0.64 3.69
N VAL A 64 -3.48 0.38 3.69
CA VAL A 64 -4.33 0.58 4.87
C VAL A 64 -4.58 -0.76 5.54
N ALA A 65 -4.15 -0.90 6.79
CA ALA A 65 -4.42 -2.05 7.63
C ALA A 65 -5.53 -1.69 8.65
N SER A 66 -6.71 -2.24 8.46
CA SER A 66 -7.89 -1.94 9.26
C SER A 66 -8.11 -2.98 10.35
N GLN A 67 -8.23 -2.56 11.61
CA GLN A 67 -8.47 -3.47 12.75
C GLN A 67 -9.93 -3.93 12.85
N ASP A 68 -10.88 -3.16 12.28
CA ASP A 68 -12.29 -3.53 12.20
C ASP A 68 -12.66 -4.17 10.85
N GLY A 69 -11.66 -4.42 9.98
CA GLY A 69 -11.83 -5.06 8.67
C GLY A 69 -12.64 -4.22 7.68
N ARG A 70 -12.84 -2.93 7.96
CA ARG A 70 -13.58 -2.00 7.11
C ARG A 70 -12.66 -0.94 6.51
N PRO A 71 -12.95 -0.45 5.29
CA PRO A 71 -12.18 0.62 4.68
C PRO A 71 -12.13 1.88 5.53
N ILE A 72 -11.01 2.61 5.44
CA ILE A 72 -10.84 3.91 6.09
C ILE A 72 -10.91 4.97 5.01
N GLU A 73 -12.04 5.66 4.92
CA GLU A 73 -12.26 6.75 3.98
C GLU A 73 -11.11 7.78 4.02
N PRO A 74 -10.65 8.30 2.87
CA PRO A 74 -11.17 8.11 1.51
C PRO A 74 -10.54 6.92 0.75
N ILE A 75 -9.81 6.03 1.42
CA ILE A 75 -9.12 4.90 0.77
C ILE A 75 -10.03 3.66 0.82
N PRO A 76 -10.49 3.14 -0.34
CA PRO A 76 -11.46 2.04 -0.40
C PRO A 76 -10.83 0.68 -0.09
N ASP A 77 -9.55 0.52 -0.40
CA ASP A 77 -8.84 -0.75 -0.24
C ASP A 77 -8.19 -0.83 1.15
N CYS A 78 -8.42 -1.94 1.84
CA CYS A 78 -7.76 -2.23 3.11
C CYS A 78 -7.52 -3.73 3.28
N VAL A 79 -6.55 -4.07 4.10
CA VAL A 79 -6.32 -5.42 4.61
C VAL A 79 -6.73 -5.51 6.07
N ASP A 80 -7.07 -6.72 6.55
CA ASP A 80 -7.32 -6.95 7.98
C ASP A 80 -6.00 -6.85 8.76
N ALA A 81 -5.90 -5.86 9.64
CA ALA A 81 -4.71 -5.64 10.46
C ALA A 81 -4.42 -6.82 11.39
N ARG A 82 -5.45 -7.54 11.86
CA ARG A 82 -5.31 -8.64 12.83
C ARG A 82 -4.57 -9.84 12.25
N GLY A 83 -4.62 -10.02 10.94
CA GLY A 83 -3.89 -11.06 10.20
C GLY A 83 -2.55 -10.57 9.62
N HIS A 84 -2.24 -9.28 9.70
CA HIS A 84 -1.09 -8.70 9.03
C HIS A 84 0.18 -8.77 9.91
N PRO A 85 1.31 -9.32 9.42
CA PRO A 85 2.49 -9.60 10.24
C PRO A 85 3.09 -8.35 10.91
N LEU A 86 2.99 -7.19 10.25
CA LEU A 86 3.51 -5.91 10.76
C LEU A 86 2.49 -5.04 11.49
N ALA A 87 1.19 -5.41 11.48
CA ALA A 87 0.13 -4.54 12.02
C ALA A 87 -0.74 -5.22 13.11
N LYS A 88 -0.64 -6.53 13.30
CA LYS A 88 -1.47 -7.31 14.22
C LYS A 88 -1.33 -6.90 15.70
N ASP A 89 -0.14 -6.47 16.12
CA ASP A 89 0.18 -6.20 17.52
C ASP A 89 0.16 -4.69 17.85
N ILE A 90 -0.52 -3.88 17.03
CA ILE A 90 -0.63 -2.44 17.22
C ILE A 90 -1.79 -2.12 18.18
N PRO A 91 -1.54 -1.57 19.38
CA PRO A 91 -2.59 -1.32 20.37
C PRO A 91 -3.32 0.01 20.18
N GLN A 92 -2.75 0.94 19.42
CA GLN A 92 -3.22 2.33 19.33
C GLN A 92 -3.31 2.80 17.88
N VAL A 93 -4.35 3.59 17.59
CA VAL A 93 -4.68 4.09 16.25
C VAL A 93 -4.99 5.60 16.28
N PRO A 94 -4.72 6.34 15.19
CA PRO A 94 -3.97 5.91 14.02
C PRO A 94 -2.47 5.79 14.31
N ILE A 95 -1.81 4.84 13.66
CA ILE A 95 -0.35 4.78 13.57
C ILE A 95 0.06 4.57 12.12
N LEU A 96 1.12 5.26 11.71
CA LEU A 96 1.76 5.08 10.41
C LEU A 96 3.07 4.36 10.60
N LEU A 97 3.26 3.27 9.87
CA LEU A 97 4.50 2.51 9.84
C LEU A 97 5.24 2.82 8.54
N PHE A 98 6.55 2.99 8.64
CA PHE A 98 7.47 3.09 7.52
C PHE A 98 8.17 1.75 7.39
N VAL A 99 8.02 1.09 6.25
CA VAL A 99 8.43 -0.29 6.05
C VAL A 99 9.48 -0.36 4.96
N HIS A 100 10.59 -1.02 5.25
CA HIS A 100 11.52 -1.48 4.23
C HIS A 100 10.92 -2.72 3.57
N ILE A 101 10.46 -2.59 2.34
CA ILE A 101 9.76 -3.65 1.60
C ILE A 101 10.65 -4.89 1.43
N PRO A 102 11.93 -4.79 1.00
CA PRO A 102 12.77 -5.96 0.79
C PRO A 102 13.03 -6.78 2.07
N SER A 103 13.23 -6.11 3.22
CA SER A 103 13.47 -6.82 4.49
C SER A 103 12.20 -7.06 5.31
N GLN A 104 11.05 -6.53 4.87
CA GLN A 104 9.78 -6.51 5.60
C GLN A 104 9.92 -5.99 7.05
N GLN A 105 10.77 -4.99 7.27
CA GLN A 105 11.01 -4.42 8.59
C GLN A 105 10.37 -3.05 8.74
N VAL A 106 9.82 -2.78 9.92
CA VAL A 106 9.39 -1.43 10.31
C VAL A 106 10.63 -0.63 10.73
N ILE A 107 10.95 0.42 9.98
CA ILE A 107 12.11 1.28 10.20
C ILE A 107 11.74 2.45 11.13
N ALA A 108 10.52 2.97 10.98
CA ALA A 108 10.03 4.09 11.77
C ALA A 108 8.51 4.02 11.95
N ARG A 109 8.00 4.78 12.92
CA ARG A 109 6.56 4.92 13.17
C ARG A 109 6.17 6.34 13.57
N ILE A 110 4.96 6.74 13.19
CA ILE A 110 4.33 7.99 13.61
C ILE A 110 3.02 7.65 14.30
N GLU A 111 2.94 7.99 15.58
CA GLU A 111 1.73 7.80 16.39
C GLU A 111 0.85 9.05 16.36
N GLY A 112 -0.46 8.80 16.22
CA GLY A 112 -1.52 9.79 16.31
C GLY A 112 -1.61 10.72 15.10
N PHE A 113 -2.69 11.51 15.09
CA PHE A 113 -2.95 12.52 14.08
C PHE A 113 -3.50 13.78 14.75
N ARG A 114 -2.77 14.90 14.63
CA ARG A 114 -3.17 16.20 15.20
C ARG A 114 -3.92 17.06 14.19
N ASN A 115 -3.28 17.31 13.05
CA ASN A 115 -3.83 18.02 11.90
C ASN A 115 -2.99 17.68 10.66
N PRO A 116 -3.51 17.88 9.43
CA PRO A 116 -2.81 17.49 8.20
C PRO A 116 -1.41 18.09 8.08
N ARG A 117 -1.24 19.38 8.38
CA ARG A 117 0.04 20.09 8.23
C ARG A 117 1.12 19.51 9.14
N ALA A 118 0.83 19.37 10.43
CA ALA A 118 1.78 18.82 11.41
C ALA A 118 2.09 17.35 11.11
N TYR A 119 1.08 16.58 10.70
CA TYR A 119 1.23 15.18 10.35
C TYR A 119 2.14 14.99 9.13
N LEU A 120 1.86 15.69 8.03
CA LEU A 120 2.68 15.61 6.81
C LEU A 120 4.09 16.17 7.02
N SER A 121 4.27 17.17 7.88
CA SER A 121 5.60 17.63 8.27
C SER A 121 6.39 16.51 8.96
N ARG A 122 5.77 15.75 9.87
CA ARG A 122 6.42 14.60 10.52
C ARG A 122 6.73 13.51 9.49
N VAL A 123 5.79 13.18 8.60
CA VAL A 123 6.01 12.19 7.53
C VAL A 123 7.22 12.58 6.68
N LYS A 124 7.27 13.83 6.21
CA LYS A 124 8.39 14.33 5.40
C LYS A 124 9.72 14.24 6.15
N SER A 125 9.78 14.72 7.39
CA SER A 125 11.01 14.64 8.19
C SER A 125 11.46 13.20 8.43
N THR A 126 10.51 12.27 8.64
CA THR A 126 10.83 10.85 8.79
C THR A 126 11.34 10.24 7.49
N LEU A 127 10.75 10.56 6.33
CA LEU A 127 11.26 10.09 5.04
C LEU A 127 12.68 10.56 4.77
N ILE A 128 13.00 11.82 5.06
CA ILE A 128 14.35 12.37 4.92
C ILE A 128 15.33 11.61 5.84
N ALA A 129 14.98 11.41 7.10
CA ALA A 129 15.84 10.67 8.04
C ALA A 129 16.07 9.21 7.61
N ILE A 130 15.07 8.57 7.00
CA ILE A 130 15.18 7.20 6.47
C ILE A 130 16.09 7.17 5.23
N GLN A 131 15.97 8.17 4.34
CA GLN A 131 16.85 8.34 3.19
C GLN A 131 18.31 8.52 3.63
N ASP A 132 18.55 9.41 4.60
CA ASP A 132 19.88 9.68 5.16
C ASP A 132 20.49 8.43 5.84
N ALA A 133 19.64 7.52 6.33
CA ALA A 133 20.05 6.25 6.91
C ALA A 133 20.31 5.13 5.87
N GLY A 134 20.14 5.41 4.57
CA GLY A 134 20.48 4.49 3.48
C GLY A 134 19.39 3.47 3.13
N TYR A 135 18.13 3.76 3.45
CA TYR A 135 16.99 2.89 3.12
C TYR A 135 16.21 3.34 1.87
N ALA A 136 16.78 4.20 1.03
CA ALA A 136 16.15 4.75 -0.17
C ALA A 136 17.02 4.54 -1.41
#